data_AF-A0A560PNC4-F1
#
_entry.id   AF-A0A560PNC4-F1
#
_cell.length_a   1.000
_cell.length_b   1.000
_cell.length_c   1.000
_cell.angle_alpha   90.00
_cell.angle_beta   90.00
_cell.angle_gamma   90.00
#
_symmetry.space_group_name_H-M   'P 1'
#
loop_
_entity.id
_entity.type
_entity.pdbx_description
1 polymer ?
#
loop_
_entity_poly.entity_id
_entity_poly.type
_entity_poly.pdbx_seq_one_letter_code
_entity_poly.pdbx_strand_id
1 'polypeptide(L)' 'MSRYRPPRTAGTALITPEGEARMRAEFHELWHVRRPQVTQAVSEAAAQGDRSENADNNL' A
#
# COMPACT_ATOMS: atom_id res chain seq x y z
N MET A 1 -1.05 26.18 16.66
CA MET A 1 0.31 26.32 16.09
C MET A 1 0.98 24.95 16.11
N SER A 2 1.19 24.32 14.94
CA SER A 2 1.80 22.99 14.86
C SER A 2 3.28 23.06 15.28
N ARG A 3 3.71 22.14 16.16
CA ARG A 3 5.10 22.07 16.60
C ARG A 3 5.94 21.48 15.47
N TYR A 4 6.89 22.27 14.97
CA TYR A 4 7.86 21.80 13.98
C TYR A 4 8.59 20.56 14.53
N ARG A 5 8.58 19.47 13.76
CA ARG A 5 9.34 18.26 14.04
C ARG A 5 10.43 18.14 12.97
N PRO A 6 11.72 18.30 13.32
CA PRO A 6 12.78 18.14 12.34
C PRO A 6 12.82 16.70 11.81
N PRO A 7 13.24 16.50 10.55
CA PRO A 7 13.41 15.18 9.97
C PRO A 7 14.49 14.41 10.74
N ARG A 8 14.29 13.10 10.91
CA ARG A 8 15.29 12.23 11.53
C ARG A 8 16.45 12.06 10.55
N THR A 9 17.68 12.00 11.07
CA THR A 9 18.85 11.62 10.29
C THR A 9 18.65 10.24 9.67
N ALA A 10 19.05 10.08 8.41
CA ALA A 10 18.91 8.81 7.69
C ALA A 10 19.75 7.73 8.39
N GLY A 11 19.11 6.59 8.69
CA GLY A 11 19.83 5.40 9.17
C GLY A 11 20.59 4.72 8.03
N THR A 12 21.59 3.91 8.37
CA THR A 12 22.28 3.06 7.41
C THR A 12 21.34 1.95 6.93
N ALA A 13 21.26 1.71 5.62
CA ALA A 13 20.40 0.69 5.01
C ALA A 13 20.96 -0.73 5.16
N LEU A 14 21.31 -1.14 6.39
CA LEU A 14 21.72 -2.49 6.71
C LEU A 14 20.50 -3.33 7.09
N ILE A 15 20.40 -4.52 6.52
CA ILE A 15 19.33 -5.48 6.79
C ILE A 15 19.92 -6.88 6.92
N THR A 16 19.26 -7.75 7.68
CA THR A 16 19.64 -9.17 7.72
C THR A 16 19.08 -9.91 6.50
N PRO A 17 19.68 -11.04 6.08
CA PRO A 17 19.17 -11.84 4.98
C PRO A 17 17.71 -12.28 5.18
N GLU A 18 17.32 -12.60 6.40
CA GLU A 18 15.95 -12.99 6.75
C GLU A 18 14.98 -11.80 6.62
N GLY A 19 15.44 -10.60 6.99
CA GLY A 19 14.69 -9.37 6.80
C GLY A 19 14.46 -9.05 5.33
N GLU A 20 15.49 -9.21 4.49
CA GLU A 20 15.39 -9.03 3.05
C GLU A 20 14.40 -10.02 2.43
N ALA A 21 14.52 -11.31 2.77
CA ALA A 21 13.63 -12.36 2.26
C ALA A 21 12.16 -12.06 2.61
N ARG A 22 11.89 -11.62 3.85
CA ARG A 22 10.55 -11.24 4.28
C ARG A 22 10.01 -10.04 3.48
N MET A 23 10.81 -8.99 3.32
CA MET A 23 10.40 -7.80 2.55
C MET A 23 10.12 -8.14 1.09
N ARG A 24 10.93 -9.02 0.49
CA ARG A 24 10.70 -9.49 -0.89
C ARG A 24 9.41 -10.29 -1.01
N ALA A 25 9.14 -11.18 -0.06
CA ALA A 25 7.91 -11.97 -0.05
C ALA A 25 6.67 -11.07 0.13
N GLU A 26 6.73 -10.12 1.04
CA GLU A 26 5.66 -9.14 1.26
C GLU A 26 5.45 -8.26 0.02
N PHE A 27 6.53 -7.78 -0.59
CA PHE A 27 6.43 -7.01 -1.82
C PHE A 27 5.75 -7.81 -2.95
N HIS A 28 6.12 -9.07 -3.12
CA HIS A 28 5.50 -9.95 -4.11
C HIS A 28 4.00 -10.10 -3.85
N GLU A 29 3.60 -10.39 -2.62
CA GLU A 29 2.20 -10.50 -2.22
C GLU A 29 1.41 -9.21 -2.52
N LEU A 30 1.94 -8.06 -2.08
CA LEU A 30 1.26 -6.78 -2.28
C LEU A 30 1.13 -6.43 -3.77
N TRP A 31 2.19 -6.65 -4.56
CA TRP A 31 2.25 -6.19 -5.93
C TRP A 31 1.59 -7.16 -6.92
N HIS A 32 1.91 -8.44 -6.83
CA HIS A 32 1.46 -9.44 -7.81
C HIS A 32 0.14 -10.10 -7.43
N VAL A 33 -0.22 -10.13 -6.15
CA VAL A 33 -1.45 -10.79 -5.68
C VAL A 33 -2.53 -9.75 -5.37
N ARG A 34 -2.27 -8.81 -4.46
CA ARG A 34 -3.31 -7.89 -3.96
C ARG A 34 -3.62 -6.74 -4.90
N ARG A 35 -2.61 -6.11 -5.51
CA ARG A 35 -2.80 -4.94 -6.38
C ARG A 35 -3.73 -5.19 -7.57
N PRO A 36 -3.66 -6.35 -8.27
CA PRO A 36 -4.62 -6.66 -9.34
C PRO A 36 -6.05 -6.76 -8.82
N GLN A 37 -6.28 -7.38 -7.66
CA GLN A 37 -7.61 -7.52 -7.05
C GLN A 37 -8.21 -6.14 -6.71
N VAL A 38 -7.42 -5.27 -6.08
CA VAL A 38 -7.85 -3.90 -5.75
C VAL A 38 -8.16 -3.11 -7.02
N THR A 39 -7.32 -3.24 -8.06
CA THR A 39 -7.53 -2.54 -9.32
C THR A 39 -8.81 -3.00 -10.01
N GLN A 40 -9.07 -4.31 -10.00
CA GLN A 40 -10.29 -4.89 -10.55
C GLN A 40 -11.53 -4.39 -9.79
N ALA A 41 -11.51 -4.43 -8.46
CA ALA A 41 -12.61 -3.94 -7.64
C ALA A 41 -12.90 -2.45 -7.89
N VAL A 42 -11.86 -1.62 -8.04
CA VAL A 42 -12.00 -0.19 -8.37
C VAL A 42 -12.56 0.00 -9.79
N SER A 43 -12.12 -0.80 -10.77
CA SER A 43 -12.65 -0.76 -12.13
C SER A 43 -14.12 -1.18 -12.21
N GLU A 44 -14.52 -2.22 -11.47
CA GLU A 44 -15.90 -2.67 -11.36
C GLU A 44 -16.79 -1.62 -10.69
N ALA A 45 -16.36 -1.07 -9.56
CA ALA A 45 -17.07 0.01 -8.88
C ALA A 45 -17.23 1.25 -9.77
N ALA A 46 -16.23 1.57 -10.59
CA ALA A 46 -16.29 2.67 -11.55
C ALA A 46 -17.22 2.39 -12.75
N ALA A 47 -17.39 1.12 -13.14
CA ALA A 47 -18.30 0.70 -14.21
C ALA A 47 -19.77 0.69 -13.77
N GLN A 48 -20.04 0.56 -12.46
CA GLN A 48 -21.38 0.43 -11.90
C GLN A 48 -22.11 1.77 -11.60
N GLY A 49 -21.43 2.92 -11.71
CA GLY A 49 -22.06 4.24 -11.51
C GLY A 49 -21.32 5.12 -10.50
N ASP A 50 -21.83 6.33 -10.28
CA ASP A 50 -21.12 7.45 -9.64
C ASP A 50 -20.44 7.12 -8.30
N ARG A 51 -19.23 7.67 -8.11
CA ARG A 51 -18.26 7.28 -7.07
C ARG A 51 -18.69 7.64 -5.64
N SER A 52 -19.85 8.28 -5.48
CA SER A 52 -20.38 8.76 -4.21
C SER A 52 -21.13 7.68 -3.41
N GLU A 53 -21.71 6.66 -4.06
CA GLU A 53 -22.43 5.58 -3.37
C GLU A 53 -21.57 4.36 -3.04
N ASN A 54 -20.46 4.15 -3.75
CA ASN A 54 -19.60 2.97 -3.61
C ASN A 54 -18.40 3.15 -2.66
N ALA A 55 -18.40 4.19 -1.82
CA ALA A 55 -17.29 4.49 -0.90
C ALA A 55 -17.07 3.44 0.21
N ASP A 56 -17.94 2.44 0.32
CA ASP A 56 -17.90 1.39 1.35
C ASP A 56 -16.92 0.24 1.06
N ASN A 57 -16.19 0.28 -0.05
CA ASN A 57 -15.28 -0.82 -0.42
C ASN A 57 -13.87 -0.73 0.23
N ASN A 58 -13.76 -0.12 1.40
CA ASN A 58 -12.49 0.06 2.12
C ASN A 58 -12.47 -0.79 3.41
N LEU A 59 -12.10 -2.07 3.25
CA LEU A 59 -11.52 -2.91 4.31
C LEU A 59 -9.99 -2.79 4.28
#